data_AF-A0A519BM39-F1
#
_entry.id   AF-A0A519BM39-F1
#
_cell.length_a   1.000
_cell.length_b   1.000
_cell.length_c   1.000
_cell.angle_alpha   90.00
_cell.angle_beta   90.00
_cell.angle_gamma   90.00
#
_symmetry.space_group_name_H-M   'P 1'
#
loop_
_entity.id
_entity.type
_entity.pdbx_description
1 polymer ?
#
loop_
_entity_poly.entity_id
_entity_poly.type
_entity_poly.pdbx_seq_one_letter_code
_entity_poly.pdbx_strand_id
1 'polypeptide(L)'
;MKSMTIKTDEKRISTSIKLNKRNRDFAKDFFKKYNLTLSDGINIFLAKVVMDKKLPFELEIPNKKTMEAIREAENGEVDYFNSVEDLMKDLENC
;
A
#
# COMPACT_ATOMS: atom_id res chain seq x y z
N MET A 1 22.49 -28.77 13.76
CA MET A 1 21.64 -27.77 13.06
C MET A 1 21.23 -26.73 14.08
N LYS A 2 21.80 -25.53 13.98
CA LYS A 2 21.63 -24.46 14.97
C LYS A 2 20.21 -23.91 14.81
N SER A 3 19.35 -24.13 15.80
CA SER A 3 18.04 -23.50 15.88
C SER A 3 18.27 -21.99 15.83
N MET A 4 17.75 -21.35 14.80
CA MET A 4 17.79 -19.91 14.61
C MET A 4 16.81 -19.31 15.63
N THR A 5 17.28 -19.13 16.85
CA THR A 5 16.58 -18.37 17.89
C THR A 5 16.63 -16.91 17.47
N ILE A 6 15.61 -16.47 16.74
CA ILE A 6 15.36 -15.06 16.51
C ILE A 6 15.02 -14.48 17.89
N LYS A 7 15.97 -13.76 18.47
CA LYS A 7 15.69 -12.88 19.60
C LYS A 7 14.72 -11.82 19.10
N THR A 8 13.52 -11.78 19.65
CA THR A 8 12.66 -10.60 19.50
C THR A 8 12.25 -10.19 20.90
N ASP A 9 13.10 -9.36 21.47
CA ASP A 9 12.86 -8.64 22.72
C ASP A 9 11.92 -7.48 22.36
N GLU A 10 10.64 -7.78 22.14
CA GLU A 10 9.63 -6.78 21.85
C GLU A 10 8.53 -6.86 22.89
N LYS A 11 8.37 -5.76 23.61
CA LYS A 11 7.28 -5.53 24.55
C LYS A 11 5.95 -5.72 23.82
N ARG A 12 5.30 -6.86 24.03
CA ARG A 12 3.97 -7.15 23.48
C ARG A 12 2.94 -6.27 24.18
N ILE A 13 2.22 -5.48 23.40
CA ILE A 13 1.12 -4.65 23.88
C ILE A 13 -0.18 -5.36 23.50
N SER A 14 -1.07 -5.54 24.47
CA SER A 14 -2.42 -6.02 24.20
C SER A 14 -3.28 -4.83 23.74
N THR A 15 -3.76 -4.89 22.50
CA THR A 15 -4.63 -3.87 21.92
C THR A 15 -6.01 -4.46 21.66
N SER A 16 -7.06 -3.82 22.20
CA SER A 16 -8.44 -4.15 21.89
C SER A 16 -8.86 -3.46 20.60
N ILE A 17 -9.30 -4.22 19.60
CA ILE A 17 -9.69 -3.72 18.28
C ILE A 17 -11.13 -4.17 18.00
N LYS A 18 -11.98 -3.22 17.57
CA LYS A 18 -13.31 -3.54 17.05
C LYS A 18 -13.19 -4.00 15.60
N LEU A 19 -13.70 -5.19 15.30
CA LEU A 19 -13.63 -5.80 13.98
C LEU A 19 -15.03 -6.13 13.46
N ASN A 20 -15.21 -6.05 12.15
CA ASN A 20 -16.40 -6.59 11.51
C ASN A 20 -16.40 -8.13 11.63
N LYS A 21 -17.49 -8.70 12.13
CA LYS A 21 -17.61 -10.15 12.39
C LYS A 21 -17.33 -11.00 11.14
N ARG A 22 -17.95 -10.66 10.01
CA ARG A 22 -17.82 -11.41 8.75
C ARG A 22 -16.36 -11.45 8.30
N ASN A 23 -15.69 -10.30 8.28
CA ASN A 23 -14.31 -10.21 7.82
C ASN A 23 -13.35 -10.91 8.79
N ARG A 24 -13.58 -10.78 10.11
CA ARG A 24 -12.79 -11.44 11.15
C ARG A 24 -12.87 -12.96 11.03
N ASP A 25 -14.07 -13.50 10.85
CA ASP A 25 -14.27 -14.95 10.79
C ASP A 25 -13.65 -15.53 9.51
N PHE A 26 -13.85 -14.86 8.37
CA PHE A 26 -13.16 -15.21 7.11
C PHE A 26 -11.64 -15.19 7.26
N ALA A 27 -11.07 -14.11 7.79
CA ALA A 27 -9.62 -13.98 7.96
C ALA A 27 -9.06 -15.05 8.89
N LYS A 28 -9.76 -15.37 9.98
CA LYS A 28 -9.38 -16.44 10.91
C LYS A 28 -9.29 -17.79 10.21
N ASP A 29 -10.28 -18.15 9.40
CA ASP A 29 -10.29 -19.42 8.67
C ASP A 29 -9.26 -19.43 7.54
N PHE A 30 -9.03 -18.30 6.87
CA PHE A 30 -8.00 -18.14 5.86
C PHE A 30 -6.60 -18.35 6.44
N PHE A 31 -6.24 -17.64 7.52
CA PHE A 31 -4.93 -17.76 8.16
C PHE A 31 -4.68 -19.15 8.74
N LYS A 32 -5.72 -19.82 9.24
CA LYS A 32 -5.62 -21.20 9.75
C LYS A 32 -5.14 -22.19 8.69
N LYS A 33 -5.45 -21.98 7.41
CA LYS A 33 -4.94 -22.82 6.30
C LYS A 33 -3.41 -22.76 6.17
N TYR A 34 -2.80 -21.69 6.66
CA TYR A 34 -1.35 -21.45 6.64
C TYR A 34 -0.73 -21.62 8.03
N ASN A 35 -1.43 -22.23 8.99
CA ASN A 35 -1.01 -22.35 10.39
C ASN A 35 -0.72 -20.99 11.07
N LEU A 36 -1.37 -19.91 10.61
CA LEU A 36 -1.27 -18.58 11.18
C LEU A 36 -2.49 -18.26 12.02
N THR A 37 -2.29 -17.50 13.09
CA THR A 37 -3.39 -16.93 13.87
C THR A 37 -3.84 -15.60 13.27
N LEU A 38 -5.02 -15.12 13.69
CA LEU A 38 -5.48 -13.78 13.31
C LEU A 38 -4.50 -12.69 13.76
N SER A 39 -3.87 -12.88 14.93
CA SER A 39 -2.86 -11.96 15.46
C SER A 39 -1.60 -11.91 14.58
N ASP A 40 -1.16 -13.06 14.05
CA ASP A 40 -0.03 -13.11 13.13
C ASP A 40 -0.32 -12.34 11.84
N GLY A 41 -1.53 -12.49 11.29
CA GLY A 41 -1.96 -11.73 10.12
C GLY A 41 -1.96 -10.21 10.36
N ILE A 42 -2.43 -9.76 11.53
CA ILE A 42 -2.39 -8.34 11.92
C ILE A 42 -0.94 -7.85 12.08
N ASN A 43 -0.07 -8.65 12.69
CA ASN A 43 1.34 -8.30 12.83
C ASN A 43 2.06 -8.19 11.48
N ILE A 44 1.76 -9.10 10.53
CA ILE A 44 2.27 -9.02 9.16
C ILE A 44 1.81 -7.72 8.48
N PHE A 45 0.55 -7.35 8.64
CA PHE A 45 0.01 -6.09 8.13
C PHE A 45 0.76 -4.88 8.71
N LEU A 46 0.96 -4.83 10.03
CA LEU A 46 1.68 -3.74 10.69
C LEU A 46 3.16 -3.68 10.26
N ALA A 47 3.81 -4.84 10.16
CA ALA A 47 5.19 -4.94 9.68
C ALA A 47 5.31 -4.38 8.26
N LYS A 48 4.35 -4.66 7.37
CA LYS A 48 4.35 -4.15 6.01
C LYS A 48 4.25 -2.62 5.94
N VAL A 49 3.42 -2.03 6.81
CA VAL A 49 3.30 -0.56 6.93
C VAL A 49 4.61 0.06 7.40
N VAL A 50 5.26 -0.53 8.40
CA VAL A 50 6.54 -0.02 8.94
C VAL A 50 7.66 -0.13 7.90
N MET A 51 7.75 -1.24 7.17
CA MET A 51 8.77 -1.48 6.16
C MET A 51 8.64 -0.50 4.98
N ASP A 52 7.45 -0.36 4.42
CA ASP A 52 7.26 0.41 3.19
C ASP A 52 6.94 1.89 3.45
N LYS A 53 6.66 2.27 4.70
CA LYS A 53 6.19 3.62 5.09
C LYS A 53 5.00 4.12 4.25
N LYS A 54 4.19 3.20 3.75
CA LYS A 54 2.98 3.46 2.96
C LYS A 54 1.88 2.48 3.36
N LEU A 55 0.67 2.72 2.87
CA LEU A 55 -0.42 1.78 3.05
C LEU A 55 -0.09 0.46 2.33
N PRO A 56 -0.42 -0.70 2.94
CA PRO A 56 -0.02 -2.01 2.44
C PRO A 56 -0.94 -2.51 1.31
N PHE A 57 -1.67 -1.59 0.68
CA PHE A 57 -2.51 -1.78 -0.48
C PHE A 57 -2.30 -0.58 -1.41
N GLU A 58 -2.36 -0.83 -2.70
CA GLU A 58 -2.31 0.22 -3.69
C GLU A 58 -3.61 1.01 -3.62
N LEU A 59 -3.49 2.33 -3.42
CA LEU A 59 -4.64 3.22 -3.48
C LEU A 59 -4.96 3.46 -4.97
N GLU A 60 -5.71 2.54 -5.56
CA GLU A 60 -6.31 2.74 -6.89
C GLU A 60 -7.52 3.69 -6.83
N ILE A 61 -7.39 4.81 -6.13
CA ILE A 61 -8.32 5.92 -6.29
C ILE A 61 -7.58 6.93 -7.15
N PRO A 62 -7.66 6.81 -8.49
CA PRO A 62 -7.12 7.85 -9.33
C PRO A 62 -7.88 9.13 -8.97
N ASN A 63 -7.13 10.12 -8.49
CA ASN A 63 -7.72 11.38 -8.08
C ASN A 63 -8.41 12.01 -9.30
N LYS A 64 -9.49 12.78 -9.08
CA LYS A 64 -10.31 13.32 -10.19
C LYS A 64 -9.46 14.05 -11.23
N LYS A 65 -8.47 14.84 -10.78
CA LYS A 65 -7.53 15.56 -11.63
C LYS A 65 -6.66 14.64 -12.49
N THR A 66 -6.18 13.52 -11.94
CA THR A 66 -5.39 12.53 -12.67
C THR A 66 -6.27 11.77 -13.66
N MET A 67 -7.53 11.48 -13.33
CA MET A 67 -8.47 10.89 -14.30
C MET A 67 -8.79 11.84 -15.45
N GLU A 68 -8.93 13.13 -15.17
CA GLU A 68 -9.13 14.17 -16.18
C GLU A 68 -7.89 14.29 -17.08
N ALA A 69 -6.69 14.38 -16.50
CA ALA A 69 -5.45 14.43 -17.27
C ALA A 69 -5.23 13.19 -18.15
N ILE A 70 -5.61 11.98 -17.70
CA ILE A 70 -5.56 10.77 -18.52
C ILE A 70 -6.52 10.87 -19.70
N ARG A 71 -7.75 11.38 -19.50
CA ARG A 71 -8.73 11.57 -20.58
C ARG A 71 -8.30 12.63 -21.59
N GLU A 72 -7.76 13.76 -21.11
CA GLU A 72 -7.18 14.80 -21.96
C GLU A 72 -6.07 14.19 -22.84
N ALA A 73 -5.19 13.38 -22.25
CA ALA A 73 -4.16 12.65 -22.98
C ALA A 73 -4.72 11.66 -24.03
N GLU A 74 -5.75 10.88 -23.68
CA GLU A 74 -6.41 9.95 -24.60
C GLU A 74 -7.13 10.66 -25.76
N ASN A 75 -7.67 11.86 -25.51
CA ASN A 75 -8.33 12.70 -26.50
C ASN A 75 -7.35 13.51 -27.37
N GLY A 76 -6.04 13.45 -27.07
CA GLY A 76 -5.01 14.22 -27.76
C GLY A 76 -4.97 15.70 -27.37
N GLU A 77 -5.61 16.07 -26.26
CA GLU A 77 -5.55 17.39 -25.63
C GLU A 77 -4.24 17.51 -24.83
N VAL A 78 -3.11 17.38 -25.52
CA VAL A 78 -1.76 17.44 -24.94
C VAL A 78 -0.88 18.41 -25.72
N ASP A 79 0.05 19.02 -25.01
CA ASP A 79 1.07 19.86 -25.61
C ASP A 79 2.20 19.01 -26.19
N TYR A 80 2.55 19.29 -27.43
CA TYR A 80 3.64 18.62 -28.14
C TYR A 80 4.85 19.54 -28.18
N PHE A 81 6.01 19.00 -27.80
CA PHE A 81 7.28 19.71 -27.85
C PHE A 81 8.23 19.02 -28.81
N ASN A 82 9.03 19.82 -29.52
CA ASN A 82 9.98 19.32 -30.52
C ASN A 82 11.31 18.83 -29.92
N SER A 83 11.59 19.19 -28.66
CA SER A 83 12.78 18.78 -27.93
C SER A 83 12.53 18.72 -26.42
N VAL A 84 13.40 18.01 -25.70
CA VAL A 84 13.34 17.94 -24.23
C VAL A 84 13.63 19.32 -23.62
N GLU A 85 14.57 20.07 -24.19
CA GLU A 85 14.85 21.45 -23.79
C GLU A 85 13.62 22.36 -23.89
N ASP A 86 12.78 22.21 -24.92
CA ASP A 86 11.56 23.01 -25.07
C ASP A 86 10.50 22.66 -24.02
N LEU A 87 10.34 21.37 -23.70
CA LEU A 87 9.47 20.90 -22.61
C LEU A 87 9.91 21.46 -21.25
N MET A 88 11.21 21.41 -20.95
CA MET A 88 11.72 21.86 -19.64
C MET A 88 11.57 23.38 -19.47
N LYS A 89 11.73 24.16 -20.55
CA LYS A 89 11.47 25.62 -20.52
C LYS A 89 10.02 25.95 -20.19
N ASP A 90 9.06 25.18 -20.69
CA ASP A 90 7.64 25.41 -20.42
C ASP A 90 7.31 25.13 -18.94
N LEU A 91 7.81 24.02 -18.40
CA LEU A 91 7.63 23.63 -17.00
C LEU A 91 8.29 24.60 -16.00
N GLU A 92 9.42 25.20 -16.35
CA GLU A 92 10.12 26.17 -15.50
C GLU A 92 9.47 27.57 -15.50
N ASN A 93 8.60 27.87 -16.49
CA ASN A 93 7.93 29.17 -16.63
C ASN A 93 6.46 29.16 -16.15
N CYS A 94 6.03 28.10 -15.46
CA CYS A 94 4.71 27.99 -14.81
C CYS A 94 4.66 28.66 -13.42
#